data_AF-A0A2V5LXP8-F1
#
_entry.id   AF-A0A2V5LXP8-F1
#
_cell.length_a   1.000
_cell.length_b   1.000
_cell.length_c   1.000
_cell.angle_alpha   90.00
_cell.angle_beta   90.00
_cell.angle_gamma   90.00
#
_symmetry.space_group_name_H-M   'P 1'
#
loop_
_entity.id
_entity.type
_entity.pdbx_description
1 polymer ?
#
loop_
_entity_poly.entity_id
_entity_poly.type
_entity_poly.pdbx_seq_one_letter_code
_entity_poly.pdbx_strand_id
1 'polypeptide(L)'
;MPFQLESNFKPRGDQGQAIAKLLKSLEAGNRHQTLLGVTGSGKTFTVANVIQELNRPTLVISHNKTLAAQLYSEFKQFFPRNAVEYFVSYFDYYQPEAYIPRSDTYIEKDSSINEEIERLRLSTASALLSRRDVIVVASVSCIYGITSPEDYEQMLLTVKYGQHISREAVLGRLIDMLYERNDVNFARGRFRVRGDVVEVYPATADEEGIRLEFFGDEIDAIRRFDPLTGHTYESLNVITFFPAKQFVTPADKLNRALRTIREELEQRIVQLESQNKLLEAQRLRMRTEYDLEMLQEMGFCNGIENYSRHLSGRPPGSRPYTIIDFFPDDFLTVIDESHATIPQIGGMYEGDRSRKTVLVNYGF
;
A
#
# COMPACT_ATOMS: atom_id res chain seq x y z
N MET A 1 4.81 4.84 20.94
CA MET A 1 5.07 6.24 21.36
C MET A 1 3.74 6.98 21.37
N PRO A 2 3.53 8.00 22.22
CA PRO A 2 2.30 8.79 22.21
C PRO A 2 2.29 9.84 21.09
N PHE A 3 1.11 10.25 20.64
CA PHE A 3 0.95 11.42 19.78
C PHE A 3 1.36 12.72 20.50
N GLN A 4 2.08 13.59 19.81
CA GLN A 4 2.61 14.86 20.32
C GLN A 4 2.11 16.02 19.45
N LEU A 5 1.04 16.69 19.87
CA LEU A 5 0.50 17.85 19.18
C LEU A 5 1.39 19.07 19.43
N GLU A 6 2.06 19.55 18.38
CA GLU A 6 2.78 20.82 18.38
C GLU A 6 1.90 21.92 17.75
N SER A 7 1.57 22.94 18.54
CA SER A 7 0.80 24.07 18.05
C SER A 7 1.00 25.32 18.91
N ASN A 8 1.02 26.49 18.26
CA ASN A 8 0.94 27.78 18.93
C ASN A 8 -0.49 28.15 19.35
N PHE A 9 -1.48 27.35 18.93
CA PHE A 9 -2.89 27.57 19.23
C PHE A 9 -3.32 26.76 20.46
N LYS A 10 -4.31 27.28 21.18
CA LYS A 10 -5.06 26.52 22.19
C LYS A 10 -6.51 26.41 21.71
N PRO A 11 -7.26 25.37 22.08
CA PRO A 11 -8.69 25.30 21.76
C PRO A 11 -9.41 26.58 22.18
N ARG A 12 -10.15 27.20 21.26
CA ARG A 12 -10.91 28.43 21.48
C ARG A 12 -12.37 28.27 21.05
N GLY A 13 -13.25 29.13 21.58
CA GLY A 13 -14.69 29.06 21.31
C GLY A 13 -15.24 27.68 21.69
N ASP A 14 -16.04 27.09 20.79
CA ASP A 14 -16.71 25.82 21.03
C ASP A 14 -15.80 24.58 20.87
N GLN A 15 -14.54 24.75 20.43
CA GLN A 15 -13.61 23.64 20.19
C GLN A 15 -13.40 22.79 21.44
N GLY A 16 -13.19 23.42 22.60
CA GLY A 16 -12.97 22.68 23.85
C GLY A 16 -14.17 21.80 24.23
N GLN A 17 -15.39 22.32 24.05
CA GLN A 17 -16.61 21.55 24.30
C GLN A 17 -16.78 20.41 23.29
N ALA A 18 -16.47 20.66 22.01
CA ALA A 18 -16.55 19.65 20.96
C ALA A 18 -15.56 18.50 21.21
N ILE A 19 -14.31 18.81 21.54
CA ILE A 19 -13.27 17.82 21.90
C ILE A 19 -13.76 16.96 23.07
N ALA A 20 -14.19 17.59 24.17
CA ALA A 20 -14.64 16.87 25.36
C ALA A 20 -15.85 15.94 25.09
N LYS A 21 -16.80 16.39 24.27
CA LYS A 21 -17.97 15.57 23.88
C LYS A 21 -17.56 14.38 23.02
N LEU A 22 -16.68 14.57 22.05
CA LEU A 22 -16.18 13.49 21.19
C LEU A 22 -15.42 12.45 22.01
N LEU A 23 -14.49 12.88 22.87
CA LEU A 23 -13.72 11.99 23.75
C LEU A 23 -14.63 11.17 24.65
N LYS A 24 -15.53 11.83 25.39
CA LYS A 24 -16.49 11.15 26.27
C LYS A 24 -17.35 10.12 25.51
N SER A 25 -17.77 10.47 24.30
CA SER A 25 -18.59 9.57 23.47
C SER A 25 -17.81 8.34 23.01
N LEU A 26 -16.56 8.52 22.58
CA LEU A 26 -15.68 7.45 22.09
C LEU A 26 -15.20 6.54 23.22
N GLU A 27 -14.88 7.10 24.40
CA GLU A 27 -14.55 6.35 25.62
C GLU A 27 -15.73 5.51 26.11
N ALA A 28 -16.96 5.99 25.94
CA ALA A 28 -18.17 5.23 26.22
C ALA A 28 -18.45 4.10 25.20
N GLY A 29 -17.59 3.90 24.20
CA GLY A 29 -17.70 2.83 23.20
C GLY A 29 -18.70 3.11 22.08
N ASN A 30 -19.19 4.34 21.94
CA ASN A 30 -20.08 4.68 20.83
C ASN A 30 -19.29 4.72 19.51
N ARG A 31 -19.83 4.09 18.46
CA ARG A 31 -19.13 3.88 17.18
C ARG A 31 -19.21 5.03 16.18
N HIS A 32 -20.32 5.79 16.17
CA HIS A 32 -20.58 6.81 15.15
C HIS A 32 -20.92 8.17 15.75
N GLN A 33 -20.10 9.16 15.43
CA GLN A 33 -20.16 10.53 15.96
C GLN A 33 -20.06 11.49 14.79
N THR A 34 -20.72 12.64 14.92
CA THR A 34 -20.67 13.68 13.89
C THR A 34 -20.23 15.00 14.51
N LEU A 35 -19.10 15.52 14.05
CA LEU A 35 -18.67 16.88 14.35
C LEU A 35 -19.35 17.84 13.37
N LEU A 36 -20.45 18.45 13.79
CA LEU A 36 -21.13 19.49 13.00
C LEU A 36 -20.38 20.84 13.17
N GLY A 37 -19.30 21.02 12.41
CA GLY A 37 -18.49 22.23 12.43
C GLY A 37 -18.70 23.10 11.18
N VAL A 38 -18.96 24.40 11.38
CA VAL A 38 -19.01 25.38 10.29
C VAL A 38 -17.66 25.49 9.57
N THR A 39 -17.65 25.99 8.34
CA THR A 39 -16.41 26.24 7.60
C THR A 39 -15.56 27.28 8.34
N GLY A 40 -14.25 27.04 8.41
CA GLY A 40 -13.30 27.92 9.11
C GLY A 40 -13.28 27.77 10.64
N SER A 41 -14.06 26.87 11.25
CA SER A 41 -14.07 26.67 12.71
C SER A 41 -12.84 25.93 13.28
N GLY A 42 -11.84 25.62 12.47
CA GLY A 42 -10.68 24.81 12.87
C GLY A 42 -11.01 23.35 13.16
N LYS A 43 -11.76 22.69 12.26
CA LYS A 43 -12.14 21.27 12.39
C LYS A 43 -10.93 20.36 12.48
N THR A 44 -9.90 20.55 11.65
CA THR A 44 -8.67 19.74 11.71
C THR A 44 -7.98 19.84 13.07
N PHE A 45 -7.87 21.04 13.64
CA PHE A 45 -7.28 21.23 14.96
C PHE A 45 -8.11 20.56 16.07
N THR A 46 -9.43 20.61 15.97
CA THR A 46 -10.34 19.88 16.88
C THR A 46 -10.08 18.38 16.83
N VAL A 47 -9.98 17.81 15.62
CA VAL A 47 -9.66 16.40 15.41
C VAL A 47 -8.25 16.06 15.91
N ALA A 48 -7.25 16.91 15.67
CA ALA A 48 -5.89 16.69 16.15
C ALA A 48 -5.83 16.59 17.69
N ASN A 49 -6.56 17.44 18.42
CA ASN A 49 -6.66 17.31 19.87
C ASN A 49 -7.31 15.96 20.27
N VAL A 50 -8.36 15.53 19.57
CA VAL A 50 -9.00 14.23 19.83
C VAL A 50 -8.03 13.06 19.58
N ILE A 51 -7.25 13.10 18.51
CA ILE A 51 -6.22 12.08 18.19
C ILE A 51 -5.17 12.01 19.29
N GLN A 52 -4.67 13.16 19.75
CA GLN A 52 -3.68 13.22 20.83
C GLN A 52 -4.21 12.56 22.11
N GLU A 53 -5.40 12.95 22.56
CA GLU A 53 -5.96 12.49 23.83
C GLU A 53 -6.39 11.01 23.78
N LEU A 54 -6.96 10.55 22.66
CA LEU A 54 -7.32 9.12 22.49
C LEU A 54 -6.10 8.23 22.30
N ASN A 55 -5.03 8.78 21.74
CA ASN A 55 -3.78 8.10 21.46
C ASN A 55 -3.94 6.78 20.66
N ARG A 56 -4.73 6.82 19.59
CA ARG A 56 -5.01 5.68 18.70
C ARG A 56 -4.52 5.96 17.28
N PRO A 57 -3.97 4.97 16.56
CA PRO A 57 -3.72 5.11 15.13
C PRO A 57 -4.99 5.60 14.43
N THR A 58 -4.85 6.53 13.50
CA THR A 58 -6.01 7.21 12.92
C THR A 58 -5.97 7.17 11.40
N LEU A 59 -7.07 6.73 10.79
CA LEU A 59 -7.32 6.85 9.36
C LEU A 59 -8.19 8.07 9.09
N VAL A 60 -7.70 9.00 8.28
CA VAL A 60 -8.47 10.18 7.82
C VAL A 60 -8.80 9.98 6.34
N ILE A 61 -10.08 9.92 5.98
CA ILE A 61 -10.52 9.71 4.61
C ILE A 61 -11.08 11.02 4.04
N SER A 62 -10.57 11.45 2.89
CA SER A 62 -11.10 12.59 2.13
C SER A 62 -11.47 12.18 0.70
N HIS A 63 -12.51 12.80 0.14
CA HIS A 63 -13.08 12.42 -1.15
C HIS A 63 -12.26 12.85 -2.37
N ASN A 64 -11.26 13.72 -2.20
CA ASN A 64 -10.42 14.20 -3.29
C ASN A 64 -8.94 14.37 -2.87
N LYS A 65 -8.03 14.30 -3.85
CA LYS A 65 -6.57 14.37 -3.60
C LYS A 65 -6.12 15.74 -3.06
N THR A 66 -6.80 16.83 -3.42
CA THR A 66 -6.43 18.19 -3.00
C THR A 66 -6.67 18.41 -1.51
N LEU A 67 -7.86 18.06 -1.02
CA LEU A 67 -8.19 18.12 0.40
C LEU A 67 -7.36 17.12 1.21
N ALA A 68 -7.13 15.92 0.68
CA ALA A 68 -6.24 14.95 1.31
C ALA A 68 -4.82 15.51 1.49
N ALA A 69 -4.26 16.18 0.47
CA ALA A 69 -2.95 16.81 0.56
C ALA A 69 -2.91 17.97 1.58
N GLN A 70 -3.97 18.78 1.64
CA GLN A 70 -4.10 19.84 2.65
C GLN A 70 -4.13 19.27 4.07
N LEU A 71 -4.98 18.27 4.32
CA LEU A 71 -5.06 17.59 5.61
C LEU A 71 -3.73 16.94 5.98
N TYR A 72 -3.06 16.28 5.03
CA TYR A 72 -1.73 15.70 5.25
C TYR A 72 -0.71 16.77 5.68
N SER A 73 -0.69 17.92 5.01
CA SER A 73 0.19 19.04 5.37
C SER A 73 -0.13 19.60 6.76
N GLU A 74 -1.42 19.82 7.08
CA GLU A 74 -1.87 20.28 8.39
C GLU A 74 -1.49 19.29 9.50
N PHE A 75 -1.76 17.99 9.31
CA PHE A 75 -1.39 16.97 10.30
C PHE A 75 0.12 16.83 10.45
N LYS A 76 0.92 16.95 9.39
CA LYS A 76 2.40 16.98 9.48
C LYS A 76 2.89 18.15 10.33
N GLN A 77 2.27 19.33 10.20
CA GLN A 77 2.59 20.49 11.03
C GLN A 77 2.18 20.28 12.50
N PHE A 78 1.03 19.65 12.74
CA PHE A 78 0.53 19.36 14.07
C PHE A 78 1.29 18.23 14.78
N PHE A 79 1.80 17.25 14.04
CA PHE A 79 2.46 16.06 14.59
C PHE A 79 3.83 15.80 13.94
N PRO A 80 4.78 16.75 14.04
CA PRO A 80 6.07 16.65 13.34
C PRO A 80 6.95 15.49 13.85
N ARG A 81 6.65 14.94 15.03
CA ARG A 81 7.39 13.82 15.66
C ARG A 81 6.68 12.47 15.54
N ASN A 82 5.48 12.43 14.97
CA ASN A 82 4.73 11.19 14.75
C ASN A 82 4.69 10.82 13.27
N ALA A 83 4.26 9.59 12.95
CA ALA A 83 4.14 9.15 11.57
C ALA A 83 2.83 9.65 10.97
N VAL A 84 2.89 10.81 10.31
CA VAL A 84 1.81 11.24 9.42
C VAL A 84 2.13 10.75 8.02
N GLU A 85 1.25 9.92 7.48
CA GLU A 85 1.42 9.20 6.22
C GLU A 85 0.34 9.59 5.20
N TYR A 86 0.63 9.40 3.91
CA TYR A 86 -0.23 9.80 2.81
C TYR A 86 -0.54 8.61 1.89
N PHE A 87 -1.82 8.26 1.77
CA PHE A 87 -2.27 7.06 1.07
C PHE A 87 -3.36 7.36 0.04
N VAL A 88 -2.95 7.83 -1.13
CA VAL A 88 -3.83 8.08 -2.27
C VAL A 88 -3.44 7.23 -3.47
N SER A 89 -4.22 7.26 -4.55
CA SER A 89 -3.81 6.62 -5.80
C SER A 89 -2.49 7.23 -6.29
N TYR A 90 -1.49 6.36 -6.43
CA TYR A 90 -0.19 6.62 -7.06
C TYR A 90 -0.23 6.82 -8.57
N PHE A 91 -1.39 6.75 -9.21
CA PHE A 91 -1.50 7.07 -10.62
C PHE A 91 -1.68 8.58 -10.81
N ASP A 92 -0.80 9.19 -11.60
CA ASP A 92 -0.99 10.56 -12.14
C ASP A 92 -2.02 10.55 -13.26
N TYR A 93 -1.93 9.52 -14.11
CA TYR A 93 -2.92 9.19 -15.13
C TYR A 93 -3.32 7.73 -14.99
N TYR A 94 -4.62 7.44 -15.09
CA TYR A 94 -5.13 6.09 -15.04
C TYR A 94 -6.34 5.93 -15.96
N GLN A 95 -6.18 5.07 -16.96
CA GLN A 95 -7.26 4.55 -17.78
C GLN A 95 -7.50 3.09 -17.37
N PRO A 96 -8.68 2.78 -16.81
CA PRO A 96 -9.01 1.41 -16.50
C PRO A 96 -9.20 0.62 -17.79
N GLU A 97 -8.86 -0.66 -17.73
CA GLU A 97 -9.24 -1.61 -18.76
C GLU A 97 -10.77 -1.65 -18.92
N ALA A 98 -11.28 -1.62 -20.15
CA ALA A 98 -12.70 -1.73 -20.39
C ALA A 98 -13.00 -2.35 -21.75
N TYR A 99 -14.19 -2.91 -21.88
CA TYR A 99 -14.71 -3.37 -23.16
C TYR A 99 -16.08 -2.76 -23.40
N ILE A 100 -16.28 -2.20 -24.60
CA ILE A 100 -17.53 -1.57 -25.03
C ILE A 100 -18.18 -2.48 -26.09
N PRO A 101 -19.18 -3.30 -25.72
CA PRO A 101 -19.74 -4.30 -26.63
C PRO A 101 -20.41 -3.71 -27.87
N ARG A 102 -20.99 -2.50 -27.76
CA ARG A 102 -21.72 -1.85 -28.86
C ARG A 102 -20.82 -1.49 -30.04
N SER A 103 -19.54 -1.23 -29.79
CA SER A 103 -18.56 -0.82 -30.80
C SER A 103 -17.43 -1.83 -30.95
N ASP A 104 -17.53 -3.00 -30.29
CA ASP A 104 -16.48 -4.01 -30.20
C ASP A 104 -15.09 -3.42 -29.88
N THR A 105 -15.06 -2.45 -28.96
CA THR A 105 -13.84 -1.70 -28.65
C THR A 105 -13.28 -2.17 -27.32
N TYR A 106 -12.07 -2.73 -27.36
CA TYR A 106 -11.27 -2.98 -26.18
C TYR A 106 -10.39 -1.77 -25.88
N ILE A 107 -10.43 -1.33 -24.62
CA ILE A 107 -9.65 -0.22 -24.10
C ILE A 107 -8.59 -0.83 -23.20
N GLU A 108 -7.34 -0.76 -23.63
CA GLU A 108 -6.20 -1.20 -22.83
C GLU A 108 -6.05 -0.36 -21.57
N LYS A 109 -5.58 -1.02 -20.50
CA LYS A 109 -5.12 -0.33 -19.30
C LYS A 109 -3.90 0.48 -19.67
N ASP A 110 -3.97 1.78 -19.41
CA ASP A 110 -2.83 2.68 -19.55
C ASP A 110 -2.73 3.52 -18.28
N SER A 111 -1.52 3.69 -17.78
CA SER A 111 -1.31 4.38 -16.51
C SER A 111 0.09 4.91 -16.37
N SER A 112 0.21 6.06 -15.71
CA SER A 112 1.48 6.64 -15.29
C SER A 112 1.54 6.65 -13.78
N ILE A 113 2.59 6.05 -13.22
CA ILE A 113 2.82 5.96 -11.78
C ILE A 113 3.67 7.15 -11.33
N ASN A 114 3.24 7.79 -10.25
CA ASN A 114 3.99 8.76 -9.51
C ASN A 114 4.83 8.05 -8.44
N GLU A 115 6.14 8.00 -8.65
CA GLU A 115 7.07 7.29 -7.75
C GLU A 115 7.06 7.83 -6.32
N GLU A 116 6.83 9.14 -6.14
CA GLU A 116 6.78 9.74 -4.81
C GLU A 116 5.52 9.32 -4.04
N ILE A 117 4.38 9.23 -4.73
CA ILE A 117 3.16 8.70 -4.11
C ILE A 117 3.29 7.19 -3.87
N GLU A 118 3.93 6.42 -4.75
CA GLU A 118 4.20 5.00 -4.51
C GLU A 118 5.02 4.82 -3.22
N ARG A 119 6.10 5.59 -3.07
CA ARG A 119 6.92 5.61 -1.85
C ARG A 119 6.08 5.92 -0.61
N LEU A 120 5.26 6.96 -0.63
CA LEU A 120 4.40 7.34 0.50
C LEU A 120 3.41 6.24 0.87
N ARG A 121 2.88 5.50 -0.11
CA ARG A 121 2.01 4.36 0.13
C ARG A 121 2.74 3.18 0.77
N LEU A 122 3.98 2.91 0.35
CA LEU A 122 4.82 1.88 0.98
C LEU A 122 5.20 2.29 2.41
N SER A 123 5.59 3.55 2.60
CA SER A 123 5.86 4.15 3.92
C SER A 123 4.67 3.97 4.86
N THR A 124 3.45 4.15 4.37
CA THR A 124 2.22 3.93 5.15
C THR A 124 2.13 2.50 5.69
N ALA A 125 2.32 1.48 4.85
CA ALA A 125 2.24 0.08 5.28
C ALA A 125 3.34 -0.24 6.30
N SER A 126 4.58 0.20 6.02
CA SER A 126 5.71 0.03 6.95
C SER A 126 5.49 0.72 8.30
N ALA A 127 4.92 1.93 8.30
CA ALA A 127 4.62 2.68 9.52
C ALA A 127 3.58 1.96 10.37
N LEU A 128 2.49 1.46 9.77
CA LEU A 128 1.43 0.73 10.47
C LEU A 128 1.93 -0.56 11.12
N LEU A 129 2.90 -1.25 10.49
CA LEU A 129 3.50 -2.46 11.06
C LEU A 129 4.55 -2.20 12.14
N SER A 130 5.15 -1.01 12.16
CA SER A 130 6.32 -0.71 13.03
C SER A 130 6.00 0.17 14.24
N ARG A 131 4.91 0.93 14.22
CA ARG A 131 4.56 1.88 15.30
C ARG A 131 3.05 2.14 15.39
N ARG A 132 2.59 2.63 16.54
CA ARG A 132 1.16 2.95 16.78
C ARG A 132 0.79 4.42 16.59
N ASP A 133 1.74 5.34 16.70
CA ASP A 133 1.49 6.76 16.53
C ASP A 133 1.50 7.16 15.05
N VAL A 134 0.54 6.59 14.32
CA VAL A 134 0.35 6.75 12.87
C VAL A 134 -0.97 7.45 12.57
N ILE A 135 -0.92 8.51 11.77
CA ILE A 135 -2.08 9.14 11.13
C ILE A 135 -1.94 8.91 9.62
N VAL A 136 -2.88 8.19 9.02
CA VAL A 136 -2.90 7.99 7.57
C VAL A 136 -3.96 8.89 6.96
N VAL A 137 -3.55 9.85 6.13
CA VAL A 137 -4.47 10.64 5.33
C VAL A 137 -4.64 9.98 3.97
N ALA A 138 -5.85 9.50 3.69
CA ALA A 138 -6.15 8.67 2.54
C ALA A 138 -7.29 9.21 1.68
N SER A 139 -7.28 8.82 0.41
CA SER A 139 -8.49 8.85 -0.43
C SER A 139 -9.24 7.52 -0.30
N VAL A 140 -10.29 7.33 -1.11
CA VAL A 140 -10.92 6.00 -1.29
C VAL A 140 -9.96 4.91 -1.78
N SER A 141 -8.70 5.24 -2.10
CA SER A 141 -7.67 4.22 -2.30
C SER A 141 -7.49 3.30 -1.09
N CYS A 142 -7.84 3.73 0.13
CA CYS A 142 -7.76 2.90 1.33
C CYS A 142 -8.69 1.68 1.33
N ILE A 143 -9.72 1.63 0.48
CA ILE A 143 -10.63 0.47 0.35
C ILE A 143 -10.27 -0.45 -0.83
N TYR A 144 -9.20 -0.14 -1.58
CA TYR A 144 -8.74 -0.98 -2.68
C TYR A 144 -7.79 -2.07 -2.21
N GLY A 145 -7.82 -3.19 -2.94
CA GLY A 145 -7.06 -4.40 -2.62
C GLY A 145 -5.54 -4.16 -2.58
N ILE A 146 -4.87 -4.74 -1.59
CA ILE A 146 -3.41 -4.87 -1.49
C ILE A 146 -3.03 -6.26 -0.95
N THR A 147 -1.73 -6.56 -0.86
CA THR A 147 -1.24 -7.77 -0.18
C THR A 147 -1.70 -7.81 1.29
N SER A 148 -1.91 -9.01 1.83
CA SER A 148 -2.30 -9.18 3.23
C SER A 148 -1.21 -8.68 4.19
N PRO A 149 -1.55 -8.16 5.38
CA PRO A 149 -0.56 -7.79 6.38
C PRO A 149 0.39 -8.95 6.70
N GLU A 150 -0.14 -10.17 6.84
CA GLU A 150 0.65 -11.35 7.17
C GLU A 150 1.65 -11.71 6.07
N ASP A 151 1.25 -11.63 4.80
CA ASP A 151 2.15 -11.84 3.66
C ASP A 151 3.20 -10.73 3.58
N TYR A 152 2.80 -9.48 3.83
CA TYR A 152 3.72 -8.35 3.82
C TYR A 152 4.79 -8.50 4.93
N GLU A 153 4.41 -8.96 6.12
CA GLU A 153 5.31 -9.25 7.23
C GLU A 153 6.27 -10.42 6.93
N GLN A 154 5.80 -11.49 6.30
CA GLN A 154 6.64 -12.64 5.94
C GLN A 154 7.74 -12.28 4.93
N MET A 155 7.49 -11.24 4.14
CA MET A 155 8.44 -10.75 3.14
C MET A 155 9.50 -9.81 3.74
N LEU A 156 9.40 -9.39 5.00
CA LEU A 156 10.41 -8.52 5.61
C LEU A 156 11.80 -9.18 5.65
N LEU A 157 12.83 -8.36 5.51
CA LEU A 157 14.22 -8.77 5.68
C LEU A 157 14.87 -7.92 6.78
N THR A 158 15.07 -8.51 7.95
CA THR A 158 15.83 -7.88 9.03
C THR A 158 17.28 -8.34 9.00
N VAL A 159 18.20 -7.38 8.96
CA VAL A 159 19.66 -7.59 8.97
C VAL A 159 20.23 -6.95 10.23
N LYS A 160 21.11 -7.67 10.94
CA LYS A 160 21.75 -7.21 12.17
C LYS A 160 23.28 -7.23 12.03
N TYR A 161 23.95 -6.30 12.70
CA TYR A 161 25.40 -6.36 12.87
C TYR A 161 25.82 -7.69 13.54
N GLY A 162 26.87 -8.33 13.02
CA GLY A 162 27.37 -9.63 13.47
C GLY A 162 26.48 -10.82 13.09
N GLN A 163 25.46 -10.62 12.25
CA GLN A 163 24.62 -11.72 11.78
C GLN A 163 25.39 -12.58 10.77
N HIS A 164 25.44 -13.89 11.02
CA HIS A 164 25.92 -14.86 10.02
C HIS A 164 24.85 -15.07 8.94
N ILE A 165 25.04 -14.42 7.80
CA ILE A 165 24.21 -14.54 6.60
C ILE A 165 25.08 -14.26 5.38
N SER A 166 25.03 -15.14 4.39
CA SER A 166 25.77 -14.92 3.15
C SER A 166 25.19 -13.76 2.37
N ARG A 167 26.05 -13.11 1.59
CA ARG A 167 25.64 -12.03 0.69
C ARG A 167 24.55 -12.52 -0.26
N GLU A 168 24.73 -13.69 -0.87
CA GLU A 168 23.80 -14.30 -1.83
C GLU A 168 22.42 -14.52 -1.21
N ALA A 169 22.33 -14.89 0.07
CA ALA A 169 21.06 -15.02 0.77
C ALA A 169 20.34 -13.67 0.94
N VAL A 170 21.08 -12.59 1.25
CA VAL A 170 20.53 -11.23 1.30
C VAL A 170 20.04 -10.78 -0.07
N LEU A 171 20.82 -11.02 -1.14
CA LEU A 171 20.42 -10.68 -2.51
C LEU A 171 19.16 -11.43 -2.94
N GLY A 172 19.08 -12.73 -2.65
CA GLY A 172 17.88 -13.53 -2.93
C GLY A 172 16.64 -12.97 -2.24
N ARG A 173 16.74 -12.62 -0.95
CA ARG A 173 15.64 -12.00 -0.20
C ARG A 173 15.25 -10.62 -0.74
N LEU A 174 16.20 -9.80 -1.20
CA LEU A 174 15.90 -8.53 -1.86
C LEU A 174 15.11 -8.74 -3.17
N ILE A 175 15.49 -9.73 -3.97
CA ILE A 175 14.78 -10.09 -5.21
C ILE A 175 13.37 -10.61 -4.90
N ASP A 176 13.22 -11.48 -3.90
CA ASP A 176 11.90 -11.97 -3.45
C ASP A 176 10.98 -10.82 -3.03
N MET A 177 11.54 -9.77 -2.42
CA MET A 177 10.86 -8.53 -2.06
C MET A 177 10.61 -7.57 -3.24
N LEU A 178 10.90 -8.00 -4.47
CA LEU A 178 10.75 -7.24 -5.72
C LEU A 178 11.70 -6.05 -5.84
N TYR A 179 12.88 -6.08 -5.20
CA TYR A 179 13.93 -5.12 -5.50
C TYR A 179 14.67 -5.51 -6.79
N GLU A 180 15.03 -4.50 -7.58
CA GLU A 180 15.80 -4.70 -8.80
C GLU A 180 17.30 -4.52 -8.55
N ARG A 181 18.12 -5.44 -9.08
CA ARG A 181 19.57 -5.21 -9.12
C ARG A 181 19.89 -4.20 -10.23
N ASN A 182 20.54 -3.08 -9.89
CA ASN A 182 21.00 -2.12 -10.88
C ASN A 182 22.30 -1.43 -10.43
N ASP A 183 23.42 -1.86 -10.99
CA ASP A 183 24.74 -1.35 -10.63
C ASP A 183 25.05 0.04 -11.24
N VAL A 184 24.28 0.46 -12.24
CA VAL A 184 24.46 1.73 -12.98
C VAL A 184 23.53 2.83 -12.47
N ASN A 185 22.22 2.59 -12.53
CA ASN A 185 21.18 3.54 -12.13
C ASN A 185 20.63 3.16 -10.75
N PHE A 186 21.23 3.73 -9.71
CA PHE A 186 20.85 3.49 -8.33
C PHE A 186 19.70 4.42 -7.90
N ALA A 187 18.52 3.84 -7.71
CA ALA A 187 17.27 4.52 -7.38
C ALA A 187 16.47 3.69 -6.36
N ARG A 188 15.39 4.24 -5.79
CA ARG A 188 14.52 3.56 -4.81
C ARG A 188 14.05 2.20 -5.34
N GLY A 189 13.93 1.23 -4.43
CA GLY A 189 13.54 -0.13 -4.79
C GLY A 189 14.63 -0.92 -5.53
N ARG A 190 15.88 -0.44 -5.51
CA ARG A 190 17.01 -1.11 -6.15
C ARG A 190 18.16 -1.39 -5.20
N PHE A 191 18.99 -2.33 -5.58
CA PHE A 191 20.27 -2.60 -4.92
C PHE A 191 21.41 -2.75 -5.92
N ARG A 192 22.64 -2.56 -5.46
CA ARG A 192 23.87 -2.77 -6.23
C ARG A 192 24.94 -3.45 -5.38
N VAL A 193 25.89 -4.09 -6.05
CA VAL A 193 26.94 -4.89 -5.39
C VAL A 193 28.31 -4.41 -5.82
N ARG A 194 29.20 -4.15 -4.85
CA ARG A 194 30.59 -3.72 -5.06
C ARG A 194 31.51 -4.51 -4.15
N GLY A 195 32.01 -5.65 -4.65
CA GLY A 195 32.78 -6.58 -3.82
C GLY A 195 31.94 -7.08 -2.65
N ASP A 196 32.42 -6.89 -1.44
CA ASP A 196 31.74 -7.33 -0.20
C ASP A 196 30.74 -6.28 0.34
N VAL A 197 30.41 -5.27 -0.48
CA VAL A 197 29.45 -4.24 -0.13
C VAL A 197 28.18 -4.41 -0.95
N VAL A 198 27.04 -4.48 -0.26
CA VAL A 198 25.70 -4.39 -0.86
C VAL A 198 25.09 -3.06 -0.47
N GLU A 199 24.76 -2.23 -1.44
CA GLU A 199 24.03 -0.99 -1.22
C GLU A 199 22.59 -1.17 -1.68
N VAL A 200 21.64 -0.86 -0.82
CA VAL A 200 20.20 -0.96 -1.04
C VAL A 200 19.61 0.42 -0.89
N TYR A 201 18.78 0.85 -1.84
CA TYR A 201 17.94 2.03 -1.70
C TYR A 201 16.53 1.57 -1.35
N PRO A 202 16.12 1.62 -0.06
CA PRO A 202 14.81 1.15 0.36
C PRO A 202 13.67 1.85 -0.40
N ALA A 203 12.64 1.11 -0.79
CA ALA A 203 11.53 1.67 -1.56
C ALA A 203 10.66 2.66 -0.76
N THR A 204 10.76 2.65 0.57
CA THR A 204 10.05 3.54 1.50
C THR A 204 10.85 4.80 1.83
N ALA A 205 12.16 4.76 1.62
CA ALA A 205 13.08 5.80 2.03
C ALA A 205 12.95 7.04 1.15
N ASP A 206 13.11 8.21 1.76
CA ASP A 206 13.07 9.49 1.04
C ASP A 206 14.39 9.71 0.29
N GLU A 207 15.48 9.93 1.02
CA GLU A 207 16.81 10.24 0.45
C GLU A 207 17.95 9.42 1.07
N GLU A 208 17.65 8.30 1.73
CA GLU A 208 18.65 7.48 2.42
C GLU A 208 18.84 6.10 1.77
N GLY A 209 20.11 5.75 1.55
CA GLY A 209 20.54 4.41 1.17
C GLY A 209 21.10 3.66 2.38
N ILE A 210 21.04 2.33 2.33
CA ILE A 210 21.62 1.43 3.33
C ILE A 210 22.79 0.69 2.70
N ARG A 211 23.96 0.80 3.33
CA ARG A 211 25.16 0.05 2.97
C ARG A 211 25.36 -1.09 3.96
N LEU A 212 25.38 -2.31 3.45
CA LEU A 212 25.72 -3.54 4.16
C LEU A 212 27.14 -3.95 3.75
N GLU A 213 28.04 -4.02 4.71
CA GLU A 213 29.43 -4.47 4.50
C GLU A 213 29.57 -5.87 5.08
N PHE A 214 30.13 -6.78 4.31
CA PHE A 214 30.28 -8.20 4.66
C PHE A 214 31.75 -8.54 4.92
N PHE A 215 31.98 -9.47 5.85
CA PHE A 215 33.25 -10.15 6.05
C PHE A 215 33.01 -11.66 5.91
N GLY A 216 33.17 -12.19 4.69
CA GLY A 216 32.70 -13.54 4.36
C GLY A 216 31.17 -13.62 4.46
N ASP A 217 30.67 -14.55 5.28
CA ASP A 217 29.23 -14.76 5.52
C ASP A 217 28.75 -14.08 6.82
N GLU A 218 29.32 -12.93 7.16
CA GLU A 218 28.95 -12.14 8.35
C GLU A 218 28.77 -10.67 8.00
N ILE A 219 27.75 -10.02 8.59
CA ILE A 219 27.54 -8.58 8.47
C ILE A 219 28.51 -7.83 9.38
N ASP A 220 29.52 -7.19 8.78
CA ASP A 220 30.55 -6.41 9.47
C ASP A 220 30.10 -4.96 9.74
N ALA A 221 29.29 -4.36 8.86
CA ALA A 221 28.72 -3.03 9.14
C ALA A 221 27.39 -2.80 8.45
N ILE A 222 26.54 -1.98 9.09
CA ILE A 222 25.32 -1.43 8.51
C ILE A 222 25.40 0.08 8.64
N ARG A 223 25.39 0.81 7.51
CA ARG A 223 25.51 2.27 7.50
C ARG A 223 24.40 2.92 6.69
N ARG A 224 23.88 4.05 7.15
CA ARG A 224 23.13 4.96 6.30
C ARG A 224 24.07 5.85 5.52
N PHE A 225 23.75 6.07 4.26
CA PHE A 225 24.49 6.96 3.39
C PHE A 225 23.56 7.74 2.46
N ASP A 226 24.04 8.87 1.98
CA ASP A 226 23.37 9.66 0.95
C ASP A 226 23.63 9.02 -0.44
N PRO A 227 22.59 8.56 -1.16
CA PRO A 227 22.73 7.94 -2.48
C PRO A 227 23.37 8.83 -3.55
N LEU A 228 23.28 10.16 -3.42
CA LEU A 228 23.82 11.13 -4.37
C LEU A 228 25.30 11.38 -4.12
N THR A 229 25.71 11.58 -2.86
CA THR A 229 27.11 11.92 -2.52
C THR A 229 27.95 10.70 -2.15
N GLY A 230 27.32 9.59 -1.75
CA GLY A 230 27.99 8.38 -1.25
C GLY A 230 28.48 8.49 0.19
N HIS A 231 28.26 9.63 0.86
CA HIS A 231 28.75 9.90 2.21
C HIS A 231 27.93 9.14 3.25
N THR A 232 28.60 8.34 4.08
CA THR A 232 28.00 7.63 5.22
C THR A 232 27.94 8.54 6.44
N TYR A 233 26.81 8.58 7.14
CA TYR A 233 26.63 9.51 8.27
C TYR A 233 26.08 8.86 9.56
N GLU A 234 25.58 7.62 9.49
CA GLU A 234 25.06 6.92 10.66
C GLU A 234 25.38 5.43 10.58
N SER A 235 25.80 4.84 11.70
CA SER A 235 25.97 3.40 11.85
C SER A 235 24.76 2.80 12.57
N LEU A 236 24.26 1.68 12.07
CA LEU A 236 23.09 0.99 12.61
C LEU A 236 23.48 -0.38 13.15
N ASN A 237 22.81 -0.82 14.21
CA ASN A 237 22.94 -2.21 14.70
C ASN A 237 21.96 -3.16 14.02
N VAL A 238 20.86 -2.63 13.49
CA VAL A 238 19.78 -3.40 12.85
C VAL A 238 19.09 -2.54 11.80
N ILE A 239 18.68 -3.17 10.71
CA ILE A 239 17.81 -2.58 9.69
C ILE A 239 16.78 -3.60 9.25
N THR A 240 15.56 -3.15 8.93
CA THR A 240 14.54 -3.99 8.30
C THR A 240 14.16 -3.39 6.96
N PHE A 241 14.30 -4.18 5.91
CA PHE A 241 13.83 -3.87 4.56
C PHE A 241 12.40 -4.35 4.39
N PHE A 242 11.58 -3.50 3.78
CA PHE A 242 10.20 -3.78 3.42
C PHE A 242 10.09 -4.05 1.91
N PRO A 243 9.09 -4.80 1.44
CA PRO A 243 8.84 -5.05 0.03
C PRO A 243 8.84 -3.78 -0.83
N ALA A 244 9.43 -3.86 -2.01
CA ALA A 244 9.53 -2.72 -2.93
C ALA A 244 8.22 -2.39 -3.66
N LYS A 245 7.20 -3.25 -3.54
CA LYS A 245 5.90 -3.11 -4.18
C LYS A 245 4.77 -3.48 -3.20
N GLN A 246 3.58 -2.94 -3.44
CA GLN A 246 2.39 -3.21 -2.62
C GLN A 246 1.79 -4.60 -2.85
N PHE A 247 1.96 -5.14 -4.06
CA PHE A 247 1.60 -6.50 -4.40
C PHE A 247 2.86 -7.34 -4.39
N VAL A 248 3.05 -8.05 -3.31
CA VAL A 248 4.12 -9.04 -3.11
C VAL A 248 3.48 -10.32 -2.63
N THR A 249 3.98 -11.47 -3.10
CA THR A 249 3.43 -12.79 -2.73
C THR A 249 4.59 -13.74 -2.45
N PRO A 250 4.62 -14.43 -1.28
CA PRO A 250 5.60 -15.47 -0.99
C PRO A 250 5.61 -16.57 -2.07
N ALA A 251 6.79 -17.13 -2.36
CA ALA A 251 6.99 -18.06 -3.47
C ALA A 251 6.11 -19.33 -3.39
N ASP A 252 5.88 -19.86 -2.19
CA ASP A 252 5.01 -21.01 -1.95
C ASP A 252 3.54 -20.68 -2.29
N LYS A 253 3.06 -19.49 -1.89
CA LYS A 253 1.72 -19.01 -2.21
C LYS A 253 1.55 -18.71 -3.69
N LEU A 254 2.56 -18.15 -4.34
CA LEU A 254 2.58 -17.91 -5.79
C LEU A 254 2.44 -19.23 -6.56
N ASN A 255 3.23 -20.24 -6.22
CA ASN A 255 3.15 -21.56 -6.86
C ASN A 255 1.77 -22.21 -6.75
N ARG A 256 1.13 -22.09 -5.58
CA ARG A 256 -0.26 -22.52 -5.40
C ARG A 256 -1.22 -21.69 -6.25
N ALA A 257 -1.07 -20.37 -6.26
CA ALA A 257 -1.91 -19.47 -7.03
C ALA A 257 -1.90 -19.82 -8.52
N LEU A 258 -0.71 -20.01 -9.11
CA LEU A 258 -0.54 -20.42 -10.51
C LEU A 258 -1.35 -21.69 -10.86
N ARG A 259 -1.35 -22.69 -9.97
CA ARG A 259 -2.15 -23.92 -10.15
C ARG A 259 -3.65 -23.62 -10.13
N THR A 260 -4.11 -22.92 -9.10
CA THR A 260 -5.54 -22.62 -8.95
C THR A 260 -6.09 -21.70 -10.05
N ILE A 261 -5.26 -20.80 -10.60
CA ILE A 261 -5.64 -19.94 -11.74
C ILE A 261 -5.81 -20.80 -12.99
N ARG A 262 -4.87 -21.73 -13.28
CA ARG A 262 -5.01 -22.67 -14.40
C ARG A 262 -6.25 -23.55 -14.26
N GLU A 263 -6.55 -24.03 -13.06
CA GLU A 263 -7.75 -24.82 -12.79
C GLU A 263 -9.04 -24.02 -13.06
N GLU A 264 -9.13 -22.76 -12.61
CA GLU A 264 -10.30 -21.90 -12.89
C GLU A 264 -10.38 -21.54 -14.38
N LEU A 265 -9.24 -21.31 -15.03
CA LEU A 265 -9.16 -21.04 -16.47
C LEU A 265 -9.76 -22.20 -17.28
N GLU A 266 -9.32 -23.44 -17.02
CA GLU A 266 -9.82 -24.63 -17.73
C GLU A 266 -11.33 -24.82 -17.53
N GLN A 267 -11.82 -24.68 -16.30
CA GLN A 267 -13.25 -24.74 -16.01
C GLN A 267 -14.03 -23.65 -16.76
N ARG A 268 -13.50 -22.43 -16.81
CA ARG A 268 -14.13 -21.30 -17.47
C ARG A 268 -14.15 -21.46 -18.99
N ILE A 269 -13.08 -22.01 -19.58
CA ILE A 269 -13.02 -22.31 -21.01
C ILE A 269 -14.10 -23.32 -21.39
N VAL A 270 -14.21 -24.44 -20.67
CA VAL A 270 -15.25 -25.45 -20.92
C VAL A 270 -16.64 -24.83 -20.83
N GLN A 271 -16.87 -23.96 -19.84
CA GLN A 271 -18.14 -23.24 -19.71
C GLN A 271 -18.43 -22.34 -20.93
N LEU A 272 -17.45 -21.55 -21.38
CA LEU A 272 -17.62 -20.65 -22.53
C LEU A 272 -17.84 -21.44 -23.83
N GLU A 273 -17.06 -22.49 -24.08
CA GLU A 273 -17.19 -23.34 -25.26
C GLU A 273 -18.56 -24.06 -25.30
N SER A 274 -19.06 -24.53 -24.15
CA SER A 274 -20.41 -25.13 -24.04
C SER A 274 -21.54 -24.15 -24.40
N GLN A 275 -21.27 -22.85 -24.34
CA GLN A 275 -22.19 -21.76 -24.72
C GLN A 275 -21.93 -21.22 -26.14
N ASN A 276 -21.08 -21.90 -26.93
CA ASN A 276 -20.60 -21.44 -28.25
C ASN A 276 -19.87 -20.08 -28.22
N LYS A 277 -19.30 -19.69 -27.08
CA LYS A 277 -18.48 -18.48 -26.91
C LYS A 277 -17.00 -18.76 -27.19
N LEU A 278 -16.72 -19.21 -28.42
CA LEU A 278 -15.39 -19.70 -28.80
C LEU A 278 -14.33 -18.59 -28.83
N LEU A 279 -14.71 -17.38 -29.26
CA LEU A 279 -13.80 -16.24 -29.32
C LEU A 279 -13.40 -15.77 -27.92
N GLU A 280 -14.35 -15.69 -27.00
CA GLU A 280 -14.12 -15.34 -25.60
C GLU A 280 -13.24 -16.37 -24.91
N ALA A 281 -13.45 -17.66 -25.18
CA ALA A 281 -12.63 -18.74 -24.63
C ALA A 281 -11.17 -18.64 -25.12
N GLN A 282 -10.97 -18.43 -26.43
CA GLN A 282 -9.64 -18.26 -27.01
C GLN A 282 -8.92 -17.03 -26.44
N ARG A 283 -9.62 -15.89 -26.35
CA ARG A 283 -9.08 -14.65 -25.81
C ARG A 283 -8.65 -14.81 -24.35
N LEU A 284 -9.52 -15.39 -23.52
CA LEU A 284 -9.25 -15.62 -22.11
C LEU A 284 -8.03 -16.54 -21.93
N ARG A 285 -7.94 -17.63 -22.70
CA ARG A 285 -6.81 -18.56 -22.67
C ARG A 285 -5.51 -17.83 -22.97
N MET A 286 -5.44 -17.12 -24.10
CA MET A 286 -4.21 -16.44 -24.52
C MET A 286 -3.71 -15.43 -23.48
N ARG A 287 -4.61 -14.61 -22.95
CA ARG A 287 -4.25 -13.58 -21.95
C ARG A 287 -3.81 -14.19 -20.63
N THR A 288 -4.57 -15.16 -20.13
CA THR A 288 -4.29 -15.77 -18.84
C THR A 288 -2.99 -16.58 -18.86
N GLU A 289 -2.71 -17.34 -19.93
CA GLU A 289 -1.45 -18.08 -20.04
C GLU A 289 -0.23 -17.16 -20.12
N TYR A 290 -0.32 -16.05 -20.87
CA TYR A 290 0.73 -15.04 -20.90
C TYR A 290 0.99 -14.44 -19.50
N ASP A 291 -0.06 -14.09 -18.77
CA ASP A 291 0.07 -13.57 -17.41
C ASP A 291 0.67 -14.61 -16.45
N LEU A 292 0.32 -15.89 -16.61
CA LEU A 292 0.87 -17.00 -15.81
C LEU A 292 2.36 -17.23 -16.08
N GLU A 293 2.81 -17.11 -17.34
CA GLU A 293 4.22 -17.13 -17.70
C GLU A 293 4.98 -15.97 -17.04
N MET A 294 4.45 -14.75 -17.15
CA MET A 294 5.05 -13.57 -16.51
C MET A 294 5.12 -13.69 -14.99
N LEU A 295 4.05 -14.17 -14.34
CA LEU A 295 4.04 -14.43 -12.90
C LEU A 295 5.07 -15.48 -12.49
N GLN A 296 5.26 -16.52 -13.30
CA GLN A 296 6.20 -17.60 -13.01
C GLN A 296 7.66 -17.16 -13.14
N GLU A 297 7.99 -16.34 -14.15
CA GLU A 297 9.37 -15.89 -14.39
C GLU A 297 9.76 -14.67 -13.55
N MET A 298 8.85 -13.70 -13.41
CA MET A 298 9.14 -12.38 -12.83
C MET A 298 8.52 -12.19 -11.44
N GLY A 299 7.64 -13.08 -10.99
CA GLY A 299 6.85 -12.90 -9.78
C GLY A 299 5.77 -11.80 -9.89
N PHE A 300 5.60 -11.23 -11.08
CA PHE A 300 4.71 -10.10 -11.35
C PHE A 300 4.18 -10.12 -12.79
N CYS A 301 2.95 -9.65 -12.99
CA CYS A 301 2.38 -9.38 -14.31
C CYS A 301 1.57 -8.07 -14.30
N ASN A 302 1.33 -7.52 -15.49
CA ASN A 302 0.46 -6.36 -15.61
C ASN A 302 -0.98 -6.77 -15.27
N GLY A 303 -1.61 -6.04 -14.34
CA GLY A 303 -2.95 -6.41 -13.89
C GLY A 303 -2.96 -7.51 -12.82
N ILE A 304 -1.85 -7.75 -12.13
CA ILE A 304 -1.73 -8.71 -11.03
C ILE A 304 -2.86 -8.61 -10.00
N GLU A 305 -3.45 -7.42 -9.81
CA GLU A 305 -4.59 -7.20 -8.93
C GLU A 305 -5.82 -8.05 -9.28
N ASN A 306 -5.98 -8.45 -10.55
CA ASN A 306 -7.06 -9.32 -11.02
C ASN A 306 -6.93 -10.75 -10.46
N TYR A 307 -5.70 -11.18 -10.13
CA TYR A 307 -5.40 -12.48 -9.56
C TYR A 307 -5.34 -12.48 -8.02
N SER A 308 -5.60 -11.33 -7.38
CA SER A 308 -5.43 -11.10 -5.94
C SER A 308 -6.09 -12.16 -5.05
N ARG A 309 -7.28 -12.67 -5.42
CA ARG A 309 -7.96 -13.75 -4.69
C ARG A 309 -7.13 -15.04 -4.67
N HIS A 310 -6.57 -15.44 -5.81
CA HIS A 310 -5.72 -16.64 -5.91
C HIS A 310 -4.39 -16.47 -5.19
N LEU A 311 -3.75 -15.31 -5.36
CA LEU A 311 -2.46 -14.99 -4.74
C LEU A 311 -2.56 -15.09 -3.21
N SER A 312 -3.62 -14.50 -2.64
CA SER A 312 -3.92 -14.63 -1.20
C SER A 312 -4.51 -15.98 -0.81
N GLY A 313 -5.05 -16.75 -1.76
CA GLY A 313 -5.67 -18.06 -1.52
C GLY A 313 -6.95 -18.03 -0.73
N ARG A 314 -7.70 -16.93 -0.86
CA ARG A 314 -8.97 -16.76 -0.17
C ARG A 314 -10.09 -17.44 -0.95
N PRO A 315 -11.17 -17.90 -0.29
CA PRO A 315 -12.31 -18.50 -0.99
C PRO A 315 -13.01 -17.48 -1.91
N PRO A 316 -13.71 -17.93 -2.97
CA PRO A 316 -14.55 -17.06 -3.80
C PRO A 316 -15.54 -16.22 -2.98
N GLY A 317 -15.74 -14.96 -3.37
CA GLY A 317 -16.63 -14.02 -2.67
C GLY A 317 -16.03 -13.35 -1.42
N SER A 318 -14.78 -13.69 -1.05
CA SER A 318 -14.10 -13.08 0.10
C SER A 318 -13.73 -11.60 -0.10
N ARG A 319 -13.87 -10.81 0.97
CA ARG A 319 -13.45 -9.39 1.03
C ARG A 319 -11.93 -9.28 0.84
N PRO A 320 -11.41 -8.40 -0.05
CA PRO A 320 -9.98 -8.18 -0.21
C PRO A 320 -9.33 -7.60 1.04
N TYR A 321 -8.04 -7.87 1.22
CA TYR A 321 -7.21 -7.11 2.14
C TYR A 321 -6.98 -5.70 1.59
N THR A 322 -6.98 -4.72 2.46
CA THR A 322 -6.87 -3.29 2.20
C THR A 322 -5.91 -2.68 3.20
N ILE A 323 -5.50 -1.41 3.02
CA ILE A 323 -4.64 -0.73 4.02
C ILE A 323 -5.33 -0.62 5.39
N ILE A 324 -6.66 -0.69 5.43
CA ILE A 324 -7.43 -0.70 6.69
C ILE A 324 -7.08 -1.92 7.53
N ASP A 325 -6.78 -3.06 6.90
CA ASP A 325 -6.47 -4.30 7.59
C ASP A 325 -5.04 -4.29 8.21
N PHE A 326 -4.24 -3.25 7.94
CA PHE A 326 -2.95 -3.00 8.59
C PHE A 326 -3.09 -2.19 9.89
N PHE A 327 -4.27 -1.62 10.15
CA PHE A 327 -4.54 -0.93 11.41
C PHE A 327 -4.83 -1.94 12.53
N PRO A 328 -4.45 -1.65 13.79
CA PRO A 328 -4.91 -2.45 14.92
C PRO A 328 -6.41 -2.23 15.17
N ASP A 329 -7.06 -3.18 15.83
CA ASP A 329 -8.52 -3.22 16.04
C ASP A 329 -9.14 -1.95 16.68
N ASP A 330 -8.35 -1.18 17.43
CA ASP A 330 -8.81 -0.01 18.18
C ASP A 330 -8.56 1.34 17.48
N PHE A 331 -8.22 1.33 16.18
CA PHE A 331 -7.96 2.55 15.42
C PHE A 331 -9.19 3.48 15.31
N LEU A 332 -8.93 4.76 15.09
CA LEU A 332 -9.95 5.79 14.85
C LEU A 332 -10.11 6.04 13.35
N THR A 333 -11.35 6.16 12.86
CA THR A 333 -11.63 6.65 11.50
C THR A 333 -12.27 8.04 11.56
N VAL A 334 -11.65 8.98 10.86
CA VAL A 334 -12.17 10.33 10.62
C VAL A 334 -12.57 10.43 9.15
N ILE A 335 -13.84 10.74 8.87
CA ILE A 335 -14.32 10.93 7.50
C ILE A 335 -14.53 12.43 7.28
N ASP A 336 -13.58 13.03 6.57
CA ASP A 336 -13.66 14.43 6.15
C ASP A 336 -14.74 14.59 5.07
N GLU A 337 -15.47 15.71 5.12
CA GLU A 337 -16.62 16.01 4.27
C GLU A 337 -17.52 14.78 4.01
N SER A 338 -17.97 14.15 5.11
CA SER A 338 -18.68 12.86 5.09
C SER A 338 -19.90 12.81 4.16
N HIS A 339 -20.56 13.94 3.94
CA HIS A 339 -21.67 14.09 3.00
C HIS A 339 -21.29 13.78 1.53
N ALA A 340 -20.01 13.95 1.15
CA ALA A 340 -19.47 13.60 -0.15
C ALA A 340 -18.66 12.29 -0.12
N THR A 341 -17.86 12.09 0.93
CA THR A 341 -16.97 10.95 1.06
C THR A 341 -17.71 9.62 1.24
N ILE A 342 -18.81 9.59 2.01
CA ILE A 342 -19.59 8.35 2.23
C ILE A 342 -20.27 7.87 0.92
N PRO A 343 -20.99 8.71 0.16
CA PRO A 343 -21.54 8.30 -1.13
C PRO A 343 -20.46 7.81 -2.11
N GLN A 344 -19.30 8.47 -2.15
CA GLN A 344 -18.19 8.06 -3.02
C GLN A 344 -17.71 6.66 -2.66
N ILE A 345 -17.45 6.36 -1.38
CA ILE A 345 -17.08 5.03 -0.88
C ILE A 345 -18.11 3.98 -1.34
N GLY A 346 -19.40 4.28 -1.19
CA GLY A 346 -20.49 3.37 -1.60
C GLY A 346 -20.53 3.10 -3.11
N GLY A 347 -20.14 4.07 -3.94
CA GLY A 347 -20.14 3.95 -5.40
C GLY A 347 -18.97 3.15 -5.98
N MET A 348 -17.84 3.04 -5.26
CA MET A 348 -16.62 2.44 -5.80
C MET A 348 -16.80 0.97 -6.22
N TYR A 349 -17.51 0.18 -5.40
CA TYR A 349 -17.74 -1.24 -5.67
C TYR A 349 -18.62 -1.46 -6.91
N GLU A 350 -19.75 -0.76 -7.00
CA GLU A 350 -20.71 -0.95 -8.09
C GLU A 350 -20.11 -0.55 -9.45
N GLY A 351 -19.34 0.55 -9.48
CA GLY A 351 -18.62 0.98 -10.68
C GLY A 351 -17.58 -0.05 -11.14
N ASP A 352 -16.75 -0.55 -10.23
CA ASP A 352 -15.74 -1.56 -10.57
C ASP A 352 -16.38 -2.88 -11.00
N ARG A 353 -17.41 -3.35 -10.29
CA ARG A 353 -18.13 -4.58 -10.63
C ARG A 353 -18.79 -4.48 -11.99
N SER A 354 -19.48 -3.38 -12.30
CA SER A 354 -20.13 -3.19 -13.61
C SER A 354 -19.11 -3.29 -14.75
N ARG A 355 -17.95 -2.63 -14.61
CA ARG A 355 -16.86 -2.68 -15.59
C ARG A 355 -16.28 -4.08 -15.75
N LYS A 356 -15.90 -4.72 -14.65
CA LYS A 356 -15.29 -6.08 -14.67
C LYS A 356 -16.27 -7.15 -15.16
N THR A 357 -17.55 -7.04 -14.85
CA THR A 357 -18.57 -8.00 -15.33
C THR A 357 -18.62 -8.03 -16.85
N VAL A 358 -18.48 -6.88 -17.51
CA VAL A 358 -18.42 -6.82 -18.97
C VAL A 358 -17.16 -7.51 -19.49
N LEU A 359 -15.98 -7.22 -18.93
CA LEU A 359 -14.73 -7.90 -19.32
C LEU A 359 -14.84 -9.42 -19.21
N VAL A 360 -15.28 -9.92 -18.04
CA VAL A 360 -15.45 -11.36 -17.77
C VAL A 360 -16.46 -12.03 -18.71
N ASN A 361 -17.53 -11.33 -19.09
CA ASN A 361 -18.54 -11.86 -20.00
C ASN A 361 -18.03 -12.05 -21.43
N TYR A 362 -17.02 -11.27 -21.82
CA TYR A 362 -16.39 -11.25 -23.13
C TYR A 362 -14.96 -11.83 -23.12
N GLY A 363 -14.55 -12.52 -22.06
CA GLY A 363 -13.27 -13.23 -21.99
C GLY A 363 -12.04 -12.31 -22.02
N PHE A 364 -12.15 -11.11 -21.45
CA PHE A 364 -11.02 -10.19 -21.21
C PHE A 364 -10.48 -10.34 -19.78
#